data_AF-A0A3P0MTD9-F1
#
_entry.id   AF-A0A3P0MTD9-F1
#
_cell.length_a   1.000
_cell.length_b   1.000
_cell.length_c   1.000
_cell.angle_alpha   90.00
_cell.angle_beta   90.00
_cell.angle_gamma   90.00
#
_symmetry.space_group_name_H-M   'P 1'
#
loop_
_entity.id
_entity.type
_entity.pdbx_description
1 polymer ?
#
loop_
_entity_poly.entity_id
_entity_poly.type
_entity_poly.pdbx_seq_one_letter_code
_entity_poly.pdbx_strand_id
1 'polypeptide(L)'
;MLTRDYVERELSHIERMVALLESDADTGDAAMPCAMRVSRPSYWRGRIEALLAIPGLPRHVTKFGNVLLAKIDGMESRRSTVKP
;
A
#
# COMPACT_ATOMS: atom_id res chain seq x y z
N MET A 1 3.61 -22.18 2.39
CA MET A 1 3.72 -21.29 3.57
C MET A 1 4.63 -20.14 3.17
N LEU A 2 4.13 -18.90 3.15
CA LEU A 2 5.02 -17.74 2.99
C LEU A 2 5.84 -17.62 4.28
N THR A 3 7.15 -17.45 4.15
CA THR A 3 8.03 -17.30 5.31
C THR A 3 7.86 -15.93 5.93
N ARG A 4 8.14 -15.79 7.22
CA ARG A 4 8.13 -14.48 7.91
C ARG A 4 8.96 -13.44 7.15
N ASP A 5 10.14 -13.84 6.67
CA ASP A 5 11.07 -12.98 5.92
C ASP A 5 10.47 -12.49 4.60
N TYR A 6 9.63 -13.31 3.95
CA TYR A 6 8.90 -12.88 2.77
C TYR A 6 7.91 -11.77 3.11
N VAL A 7 7.16 -11.90 4.20
CA VAL A 7 6.15 -10.90 4.60
C VAL A 7 6.81 -9.56 4.91
N GLU A 8 7.91 -9.56 5.68
CA GLU A 8 8.64 -8.34 6.02
C GLU A 8 9.22 -7.66 4.76
N ARG A 9 9.80 -8.44 3.84
CA ARG A 9 10.31 -7.92 2.55
C ARG A 9 9.18 -7.35 1.69
N GLU A 10 8.06 -8.04 1.62
CA GLU A 10 6.93 -7.62 0.80
C GLU A 10 6.31 -6.33 1.36
N LEU A 11 6.11 -6.21 2.67
CA LEU A 11 5.64 -4.95 3.28
C LEU A 11 6.62 -3.79 3.02
N SER A 12 7.93 -4.05 3.07
CA SER A 12 8.96 -3.04 2.76
C SER A 12 8.99 -2.64 1.27
N HIS A 13 8.56 -3.55 0.38
CA HIS A 13 8.35 -3.22 -1.03
C HIS A 13 7.09 -2.37 -1.21
N ILE A 14 5.99 -2.76 -0.56
CA ILE A 14 4.71 -2.03 -0.62
C ILE A 14 4.87 -0.62 -0.05
N GLU A 15 5.61 -0.43 1.03
CA GLU A 15 5.92 0.91 1.58
C GLU A 15 6.54 1.83 0.53
N ARG A 16 7.55 1.35 -0.20
CA ARG A 16 8.19 2.12 -1.28
C ARG A 16 7.21 2.47 -2.39
N MET A 17 6.34 1.52 -2.76
CA MET A 17 5.31 1.78 -3.77
C MET A 17 4.27 2.79 -3.29
N VAL A 18 3.85 2.72 -2.03
CA VAL A 18 2.93 3.70 -1.43
C VAL A 18 3.56 5.09 -1.40
N ALA A 19 4.84 5.21 -1.03
CA ALA A 19 5.55 6.50 -1.03
C ALA A 19 5.64 7.13 -2.44
N LEU A 20 5.88 6.31 -3.47
CA LEU A 20 5.84 6.78 -4.86
C LEU A 20 4.44 7.30 -5.24
N LEU A 21 3.38 6.58 -4.87
CA LEU A 21 2.01 7.00 -5.15
C LEU A 21 1.61 8.28 -4.42
N GLU A 22 2.08 8.46 -3.17
CA GLU A 22 1.88 9.71 -2.42
C GLU A 22 2.55 10.88 -3.16
N SER A 23 3.80 10.72 -3.61
CA SER A 23 4.55 11.75 -4.34
C SER A 23 3.94 12.11 -5.71
N ASP A 24 3.49 11.11 -6.47
CA ASP A 24 2.87 11.32 -7.79
C ASP A 24 1.53 12.08 -7.64
N ALA A 25 0.75 11.77 -6.61
CA ALA A 25 -0.50 12.46 -6.32
C ALA A 25 -0.28 13.94 -5.96
N ASP A 26 0.81 14.25 -5.25
CA ASP A 26 1.17 15.62 -4.87
C ASP A 26 1.75 16.42 -6.06
N THR A 27 2.41 15.75 -7.01
CA THR A 27 3.04 16.38 -8.18
C THR A 27 2.06 16.61 -9.35
N GLY A 28 0.90 15.94 -9.33
CA GLY A 28 -0.12 16.04 -10.39
C GLY A 28 0.31 15.37 -11.71
N ASP A 29 1.41 14.62 -11.71
CA ASP A 29 1.93 13.97 -12.92
C ASP A 29 1.07 12.74 -13.26
N ALA A 30 0.72 12.62 -14.53
CA ALA A 30 -0.20 11.62 -15.02
C ALA A 30 0.48 10.25 -14.96
N ALA A 31 -0.04 9.38 -14.10
CA ALA A 31 0.41 8.00 -13.91
C ALA A 31 0.82 7.33 -15.24
N MET A 32 2.04 6.79 -15.27
CA MET A 32 2.58 5.98 -16.36
C MET A 32 1.52 4.97 -16.88
N PRO A 33 1.07 5.07 -18.15
CA PRO A 33 -0.08 4.32 -18.68
C PRO A 33 0.03 2.79 -18.55
N CYS A 34 1.25 2.24 -18.51
CA CYS A 34 1.49 0.80 -18.40
C CYS A 34 1.33 0.25 -16.97
N ALA A 35 1.23 1.10 -15.95
CA ALA A 35 1.20 0.71 -14.52
C ALA A 35 -0.19 0.83 -13.88
N MET A 36 -1.25 0.86 -14.70
CA MET A 36 -2.61 1.26 -14.31
C MET A 36 -3.23 0.52 -13.12
N ARG A 37 -2.77 -0.72 -12.83
CA ARG A 37 -3.22 -1.49 -11.66
C ARG A 37 -2.41 -1.16 -10.41
N VAL A 38 -1.09 -1.05 -10.51
CA VAL A 38 -0.20 -0.73 -9.38
C VAL A 38 -0.28 0.75 -8.98
N SER A 39 -0.84 1.60 -9.85
CA SER A 39 -1.13 3.00 -9.53
C SER A 39 -2.39 3.21 -8.68
N ARG A 40 -3.16 2.14 -8.41
CA ARG A 40 -4.38 2.20 -7.60
C ARG A 40 -4.06 1.87 -6.15
N PRO A 41 -4.31 2.76 -5.17
CA PRO A 41 -4.14 2.44 -3.75
C PRO A 41 -4.87 1.15 -3.32
N SER A 42 -6.06 0.91 -3.88
CA SER A 42 -6.86 -0.30 -3.64
C SER A 42 -6.15 -1.61 -3.99
N TYR A 43 -5.24 -1.61 -4.98
CA TYR A 43 -4.45 -2.80 -5.32
C TYR A 43 -3.50 -3.17 -4.18
N TRP A 44 -2.85 -2.17 -3.57
CA TRP A 44 -1.93 -2.37 -2.46
C TRP A 44 -2.65 -2.73 -1.16
N ARG A 45 -3.86 -2.20 -0.91
CA ARG A 45 -4.70 -2.60 0.25
C ARG A 45 -4.90 -4.12 0.26
N GLY A 46 -5.41 -4.69 -0.84
CA GLY A 46 -5.69 -6.12 -0.90
C GLY A 46 -4.44 -6.99 -0.69
N ARG A 47 -3.26 -6.52 -1.11
CA ARG A 47 -2.00 -7.23 -0.85
C ARG A 47 -1.60 -7.17 0.62
N ILE A 48 -1.74 -6.03 1.29
CA ILE A 48 -1.44 -5.91 2.72
C ILE A 48 -2.39 -6.78 3.55
N GLU A 49 -3.69 -6.75 3.25
CA GLU A 49 -4.69 -7.59 3.93
C GLU A 49 -4.38 -9.09 3.79
N ALA A 50 -4.00 -9.54 2.59
CA ALA A 50 -3.59 -10.92 2.36
C ALA A 50 -2.34 -11.31 3.16
N LEU A 51 -1.39 -10.39 3.32
CA LEU A 51 -0.20 -10.61 4.16
C LEU A 51 -0.58 -10.68 5.65
N LEU A 52 -1.42 -9.76 6.12
CA LEU A 52 -1.85 -9.69 7.52
C LEU A 52 -2.74 -10.87 7.94
N ALA A 53 -3.40 -11.53 6.99
CA ALA A 53 -4.16 -12.75 7.24
C ALA A 53 -3.29 -13.97 7.57
N ILE A 54 -1.96 -13.88 7.41
CA ILE A 54 -1.05 -14.98 7.76
C ILE A 54 -1.01 -15.14 9.29
N PRO A 55 -1.29 -16.34 9.82
CA PRO A 55 -1.29 -16.57 11.26
C PRO A 55 0.13 -16.55 11.83
N GLY A 56 0.25 -16.12 13.09
CA GLY A 56 1.54 -16.13 13.81
C GLY A 56 2.52 -15.03 13.40
N LEU A 57 2.04 -13.98 12.72
CA LEU A 57 2.88 -12.82 12.42
C LEU A 57 3.36 -12.13 13.70
N PRO A 58 4.64 -11.71 13.75
CA PRO A 58 5.11 -10.89 14.85
C PRO A 58 4.36 -9.57 14.94
N ARG A 59 4.15 -9.08 16.16
CA ARG A 59 3.39 -7.84 16.44
C ARG A 59 3.92 -6.62 15.66
N HIS A 60 5.24 -6.50 15.47
CA HIS A 60 5.82 -5.38 14.71
C HIS A 60 5.45 -5.43 13.23
N VAL A 61 5.36 -6.63 12.64
CA VAL A 61 4.95 -6.83 11.25
C VAL A 61 3.48 -6.45 11.06
N THR A 62 2.61 -6.91 11.98
CA THR A 62 1.19 -6.53 11.97
C THR A 62 1.01 -5.03 12.13
N LYS A 63 1.75 -4.40 13.06
CA LYS A 63 1.73 -2.95 13.25
C LYS A 63 2.17 -2.22 11.99
N PHE A 64 3.23 -2.68 11.33
CA PHE A 64 3.73 -2.08 10.11
C PHE A 64 2.71 -2.14 8.97
N GLY A 65 2.09 -3.31 8.74
CA GLY A 65 1.01 -3.44 7.76
C GLY A 65 -0.19 -2.52 8.04
N ASN A 66 -0.62 -2.40 9.30
CA ASN A 66 -1.72 -1.50 9.68
C ASN A 66 -1.39 -0.02 9.44
N VAL A 67 -0.13 0.40 9.63
CA VAL A 67 0.31 1.76 9.30
C VAL A 67 0.22 2.02 7.80
N LEU A 68 0.60 1.04 6.96
CA LEU A 68 0.47 1.14 5.51
C LEU A 68 -1.00 1.19 5.06
N LEU A 69 -1.89 0.44 5.71
CA LEU A 69 -3.34 0.52 5.46
C LEU A 69 -3.88 1.93 5.74
N ALA A 70 -3.52 2.52 6.88
CA ALA A 70 -3.95 3.87 7.23
C ALA A 70 -3.46 4.93 6.23
N LYS A 71 -2.24 4.78 5.68
CA LYS A 71 -1.73 5.64 4.59
C LYS A 71 -2.59 5.52 3.33
N ILE A 72 -2.95 4.30 2.95
CA ILE A 72 -3.82 4.02 1.80
C ILE A 72 -5.22 4.62 2.01
N ASP A 73 -5.82 4.42 3.19
CA ASP A 73 -7.11 5.03 3.55
C ASP A 73 -7.07 6.56 3.38
N GLY A 74 -5.97 7.19 3.83
CA GLY A 74 -5.74 8.62 3.68
C GLY A 74 -5.65 9.06 2.22
N MET A 75 -4.93 8.32 1.36
CA MET A 75 -4.83 8.63 -0.08
C MET A 75 -6.19 8.53 -0.79
N GLU A 76 -6.96 7.49 -0.50
CA GLU A 76 -8.28 7.29 -1.10
C GLU A 76 -9.27 8.36 -0.63
N SER A 77 -9.22 8.76 0.64
CA SER A 77 -10.04 9.85 1.17
C SER A 77 -9.74 11.18 0.47
N ARG A 78 -8.45 11.51 0.24
CA ARG A 78 -8.05 12.72 -0.50
C ARG A 78 -8.54 12.72 -1.95
N ARG A 79 -8.49 11.57 -2.63
CA ARG A 79 -9.05 11.42 -3.99
C ARG A 79 -10.56 11.64 -4.04
N SER A 80 -11.30 11.20 -3.02
CA SER A 80 -12.76 11.41 -2.94
C SER A 80 -13.15 12.85 -2.65
N THR A 81 -12.27 13.64 -2.00
CA THR A 81 -12.51 15.08 -1.75
C THR A 81 -12.21 15.98 -2.95
N VAL A 82 -11.44 15.51 -3.92
CA VAL A 82 -11.25 16.18 -5.21
C VAL A 82 -12.44 15.82 -6.10
N LYS A 83 -13.55 16.55 -5.94
CA LYS A 83 -14.66 16.53 -6.90
C LYS A 83 -14.21 17.31 -8.15
N PRO A 84 -14.51 16.84 -9.39
CA PRO A 84 -14.26 17.62 -10.60
C PRO A 84 -15.00 18.96 -10.59
#